data_AF-A0A542QUA3-F1
#
_entry.id   AF-A0A542QUA3-F1
#
_cell.length_a   1.000
_cell.length_b   1.000
_cell.length_c   1.000
_cell.angle_alpha   90.00
_cell.angle_beta   90.00
_cell.angle_gamma   90.00
#
_symmetry.space_group_name_H-M   'P 1'
#
loop_
_entity.id
_entity.type
_entity.pdbx_description
1 polymer ?
#
loop_
_entity_poly.entity_id
_entity_poly.type
_entity_poly.pdbx_seq_one_letter_code
_entity_poly.pdbx_strand_id
1 'polypeptide(L)'
;MDFHGHKYGYYFEDHPFGEERLVRWFTDLLTIALKLQKTDYLAYKIPENSCDWLEFKATNDELRVSLVESFEGGSILELFIAEPSKEFNNSAWSEVLVSKQQVIHEVLSKARKLKCFIEVLNPQILNSKTIKELTSLIDKLSSHVT
;
A
#
# COMPACT_ATOMS: atom_id res chain seq x y z
N MET A 1 -6.63 6.21 -1.14
CA MET A 1 -5.57 6.95 -1.87
C MET A 1 -6.15 7.49 -3.16
N ASP A 2 -5.56 8.55 -3.71
CA ASP A 2 -6.00 9.17 -4.96
C ASP A 2 -4.90 9.00 -6.01
N PHE A 3 -5.23 8.32 -7.11
CA PHE A 3 -4.35 8.14 -8.25
C PHE A 3 -4.90 8.97 -9.42
N HIS A 4 -4.54 10.26 -9.48
CA HIS A 4 -4.98 11.21 -10.53
C HIS A 4 -6.50 11.25 -10.77
N GLY A 5 -7.30 11.23 -9.70
CA GLY A 5 -8.76 11.23 -9.74
C GLY A 5 -9.38 9.85 -9.54
N HIS A 6 -8.58 8.77 -9.63
CA HIS A 6 -9.02 7.42 -9.29
C HIS A 6 -8.77 7.16 -7.81
N LYS A 7 -9.81 7.35 -7.01
CA LYS A 7 -9.76 7.07 -5.57
C LYS A 7 -9.96 5.59 -5.31
N TYR A 8 -9.01 4.96 -4.62
CA TYR A 8 -9.10 3.57 -4.17
C TYR A 8 -8.82 3.43 -2.67
N GLY A 9 -9.60 2.61 -1.98
CA GLY A 9 -9.64 2.53 -0.52
C GLY A 9 -10.63 3.54 0.07
N TYR A 10 -11.72 3.03 0.65
CA TYR A 10 -12.79 3.80 1.29
C TYR A 10 -12.91 3.37 2.76
N TYR A 11 -13.05 4.34 3.67
CA TYR A 11 -13.27 4.11 5.09
C TYR A 11 -14.74 4.39 5.42
N PHE A 12 -15.47 3.39 5.91
CA PHE A 12 -16.79 3.59 6.50
C PHE A 12 -16.61 3.88 8.00
N GLU A 13 -17.13 5.02 8.46
CA GLU A 13 -17.08 5.43 9.88
C GLU A 13 -17.83 4.44 10.81
N ASP A 14 -18.81 3.69 10.29
CA ASP A 14 -19.69 2.81 11.08
C ASP A 14 -19.22 1.35 11.19
N HIS A 15 -17.97 1.02 10.82
CA HIS A 15 -17.50 -0.38 10.86
C HIS A 15 -16.73 -0.71 12.15
N PRO A 16 -17.18 -1.70 12.96
CA PRO A 16 -16.59 -2.01 14.26
C PRO A 16 -15.14 -2.54 14.20
N PHE A 17 -14.62 -2.80 13.00
CA PHE A 17 -13.24 -3.24 12.73
C PHE A 17 -12.48 -2.30 11.76
N GLY A 18 -13.00 -1.10 11.49
CA GLY A 18 -12.41 -0.17 10.53
C GLY A 18 -10.96 0.22 10.87
N GLU A 19 -10.63 0.30 12.16
CA GLU A 19 -9.31 0.70 12.66
C GLU A 19 -8.23 -0.39 12.43
N GLU A 20 -8.54 -1.66 12.64
CA GLU A 20 -7.61 -2.76 12.34
C GLU A 20 -7.31 -2.84 10.85
N ARG A 21 -8.33 -2.60 10.01
CA ARG A 21 -8.16 -2.52 8.56
C ARG A 21 -7.32 -1.32 8.16
N LEU A 22 -7.49 -0.16 8.80
CA LEU A 22 -6.64 1.02 8.55
C LEU A 22 -5.16 0.74 8.85
N VAL A 23 -4.84 0.16 10.02
CA VAL A 23 -3.45 -0.17 10.38
C VAL A 23 -2.86 -1.17 9.39
N ARG A 24 -3.64 -2.17 8.98
CA ARG A 24 -3.20 -3.13 7.96
C ARG A 24 -2.93 -2.45 6.62
N TRP A 25 -3.84 -1.61 6.15
CA TRP A 25 -3.67 -0.83 4.92
C TRP A 25 -2.39 -0.01 4.96
N PHE A 26 -2.14 0.75 6.03
CA PHE A 26 -0.91 1.54 6.13
C PHE A 26 0.36 0.68 6.22
N THR A 27 0.28 -0.49 6.85
CA THR A 27 1.38 -1.46 6.88
C THR A 27 1.72 -1.95 5.47
N ASP A 28 0.71 -2.29 4.68
CA ASP A 28 0.89 -2.75 3.30
C ASP A 28 1.41 -1.61 2.40
N LEU A 29 0.87 -0.39 2.53
CA LEU A 29 1.34 0.78 1.78
C LEU A 29 2.79 1.16 2.09
N LEU A 30 3.19 1.14 3.36
CA LEU A 30 4.59 1.37 3.74
C LEU A 30 5.49 0.26 3.19
N THR A 31 5.01 -0.97 3.15
CA THR A 31 5.74 -2.11 2.57
C THR A 31 5.90 -1.95 1.05
N ILE A 32 4.86 -1.48 0.34
CA ILE A 32 4.92 -1.12 -1.08
C ILE A 32 5.98 -0.04 -1.28
N ALA A 33 5.92 1.05 -0.53
CA ALA A 33 6.88 2.15 -0.62
C ALA A 33 8.33 1.68 -0.42
N LEU A 34 8.59 0.82 0.57
CA LEU A 34 9.91 0.24 0.82
C LEU A 34 10.37 -0.70 -0.31
N LYS A 35 9.47 -1.52 -0.85
CA LYS A 35 9.79 -2.44 -1.95
C LYS A 35 10.12 -1.66 -3.22
N LEU A 36 9.33 -0.65 -3.56
CA LEU A 36 9.54 0.20 -4.74
C LEU A 36 10.90 0.92 -4.72
N GLN A 37 11.54 1.10 -3.56
CA GLN A 37 12.92 1.63 -3.52
C GLN A 37 13.98 0.64 -4.04
N LYS A 38 13.65 -0.65 -4.14
CA LYS A 38 14.58 -1.75 -4.45
C LYS A 38 14.21 -2.54 -5.70
N THR A 39 12.99 -2.39 -6.19
CA THR A 39 12.50 -3.06 -7.41
C THR A 39 11.79 -2.07 -8.31
N ASP A 40 11.93 -2.29 -9.62
CA ASP A 40 11.22 -1.55 -10.65
C ASP A 40 9.83 -2.13 -10.92
N TYR A 41 9.50 -3.28 -10.34
CA TYR A 41 8.21 -3.91 -10.47
C TYR A 41 7.68 -4.41 -9.13
N LEU A 42 6.41 -4.14 -8.87
CA LEU A 42 5.70 -4.72 -7.74
C LEU A 42 4.23 -4.91 -8.08
N ALA A 43 3.66 -6.06 -7.77
CA ALA A 43 2.21 -6.25 -7.70
C ALA A 43 1.80 -6.52 -6.25
N TYR A 44 0.71 -5.91 -5.80
CA TYR A 44 0.14 -6.07 -4.47
C TYR A 44 -1.30 -6.58 -4.59
N LYS A 45 -1.60 -7.69 -3.90
CA LYS A 45 -2.96 -8.24 -3.85
C LYS A 45 -3.82 -7.42 -2.93
N ILE A 46 -5.00 -7.01 -3.40
CA ILE A 46 -5.93 -6.24 -2.57
C ILE A 46 -6.68 -7.23 -1.66
N PRO A 47 -6.55 -7.15 -0.33
CA PRO A 47 -7.12 -8.16 0.58
C PRO A 47 -8.65 -8.27 0.50
N GLU A 48 -9.33 -7.19 0.09
CA GLU A 48 -10.79 -7.13 -0.01
C GLU A 48 -11.36 -7.88 -1.24
N ASN A 49 -10.56 -8.14 -2.27
CA ASN A 49 -11.00 -8.83 -3.48
C ASN A 49 -9.97 -9.88 -3.91
N SER A 50 -10.41 -11.14 -4.04
CA SER A 50 -9.53 -12.27 -4.32
C SER A 50 -8.77 -12.18 -5.65
N CYS A 51 -9.27 -11.38 -6.59
CA CYS A 51 -8.72 -11.29 -7.95
C CYS A 51 -8.05 -9.95 -8.25
N ASP A 52 -8.22 -8.92 -7.41
CA ASP A 52 -7.71 -7.58 -7.69
C ASP A 52 -6.29 -7.38 -7.20
N TRP A 53 -5.49 -6.71 -8.02
CA TRP A 53 -4.11 -6.37 -7.75
C TRP A 53 -3.82 -4.92 -8.12
N LEU A 54 -3.02 -4.24 -7.29
CA LEU A 54 -2.34 -3.02 -7.70
C LEU A 54 -0.98 -3.38 -8.28
N GLU A 55 -0.83 -3.18 -9.58
CA GLU A 55 0.43 -3.33 -10.30
C GLU A 55 1.16 -1.99 -10.35
N PHE A 56 2.46 -2.02 -10.06
CA PHE A 56 3.36 -0.88 -10.03
C PHE A 56 4.56 -1.16 -10.93
N LYS A 57 4.80 -0.29 -11.92
CA LYS A 57 5.97 -0.30 -12.79
C LYS A 57 6.72 1.02 -12.61
N ALA A 58 7.89 0.97 -11.98
CA ALA A 58 8.72 2.15 -11.76
C ALA A 58 9.73 2.32 -12.89
N THR A 59 10.00 3.57 -13.25
CA THR A 59 11.08 3.96 -14.16
C THR A 59 11.62 5.30 -13.67
N ASN A 60 12.84 5.31 -13.13
CA ASN A 60 13.39 6.48 -12.44
C ASN A 60 12.47 6.96 -11.30
N ASP A 61 11.97 8.21 -11.35
CA ASP A 61 11.00 8.76 -10.41
C ASP A 61 9.54 8.60 -10.86
N GLU A 62 9.29 8.00 -12.02
CA GLU A 62 7.93 7.75 -12.50
C GLU A 62 7.44 6.38 -12.05
N LEU A 63 6.19 6.32 -11.61
CA LEU A 63 5.51 5.11 -11.21
C LEU A 63 4.22 5.00 -12.02
N ARG A 64 4.12 3.97 -12.85
CA ARG A 64 2.88 3.61 -13.54
C ARG A 64 2.13 2.64 -12.65
N VAL A 65 0.90 3.00 -12.33
CA VAL A 65 0.02 2.20 -11.48
C VAL A 65 -1.16 1.71 -12.31
N SER A 66 -1.49 0.43 -12.15
CA SER A 66 -2.64 -0.20 -12.78
C SER A 66 -3.41 -1.02 -11.74
N LEU A 67 -4.74 -1.04 -11.85
CA LEU A 67 -5.57 -2.02 -11.15
C LEU A 67 -5.81 -3.18 -12.11
N VAL A 68 -5.24 -4.34 -11.82
CA VAL A 68 -5.25 -5.53 -12.68
C VAL A 68 -5.93 -6.72 -12.01
N GLU A 69 -6.45 -7.64 -12.81
CA GLU A 69 -7.06 -8.89 -12.35
C GLU A 69 -6.20 -10.10 -12.72
N SER A 70 -6.06 -11.05 -11.79
CA SER A 70 -5.45 -12.37 -12.07
C SER A 70 -6.44 -13.31 -12.77
N PHE A 71 -5.95 -14.25 -13.60
CA PHE A 71 -6.79 -15.32 -14.17
C PHE A 71 -7.59 -16.08 -13.08
N GLU A 72 -8.87 -16.37 -13.37
CA GLU A 72 -9.66 -17.31 -12.58
C GLU A 72 -8.96 -18.68 -12.54
N GLY A 73 -8.64 -19.15 -11.32
CA GLY A 73 -7.94 -20.42 -11.08
C GLY A 73 -6.46 -20.30 -10.70
N GLY A 74 -5.85 -19.13 -10.86
CA GLY A 74 -4.50 -18.83 -10.38
C GLY A 74 -4.47 -18.67 -8.86
N SER A 75 -3.92 -19.64 -8.14
CA SER A 75 -3.79 -19.60 -6.68
C SER A 75 -2.54 -18.82 -6.27
N ILE A 76 -2.42 -17.55 -6.69
CA ILE A 76 -1.34 -16.70 -6.17
C ILE A 76 -1.66 -16.41 -4.69
N LEU A 77 -0.88 -17.05 -3.82
CA LEU A 77 -1.01 -16.97 -2.36
C LEU A 77 -0.20 -15.81 -1.79
N GLU A 78 0.78 -15.32 -2.56
CA GLU A 78 1.61 -14.20 -2.20
C GLU A 78 0.80 -12.91 -2.15
N LEU A 79 1.05 -12.08 -1.14
CA LEU A 79 0.50 -10.72 -1.06
C LEU A 79 1.24 -9.75 -1.97
N PHE A 80 2.50 -10.04 -2.27
CA PHE A 80 3.39 -9.19 -3.07
C PHE A 80 4.17 -10.03 -4.08
N ILE A 81 4.18 -9.60 -5.35
CA ILE A 81 4.99 -10.19 -6.42
C ILE A 81 5.98 -9.13 -6.90
N ALA A 82 7.28 -9.45 -6.90
CA ALA A 82 8.34 -8.51 -7.29
C ALA A 82 8.82 -8.69 -8.74
N GLU A 83 8.23 -9.62 -9.48
CA GLU A 83 8.54 -9.91 -10.88
C GLU A 83 7.28 -9.85 -11.76
N PRO A 84 7.38 -9.38 -13.01
CA PRO A 84 6.24 -9.34 -13.93
C PRO A 84 5.55 -10.69 -14.07
N SER A 85 4.26 -10.73 -13.77
CA SER A 85 3.45 -11.95 -13.93
C SER A 85 2.73 -11.92 -15.27
N LYS A 86 2.77 -13.04 -16.00
CA LYS A 86 1.96 -13.22 -17.22
C LYS A 86 0.47 -13.46 -16.91
N GLU A 87 0.11 -13.54 -15.63
CA GLU A 87 -1.23 -13.93 -15.20
C GLU A 87 -2.21 -12.76 -15.06
N PHE A 88 -1.81 -11.54 -15.42
CA PHE A 88 -2.66 -10.35 -15.36
C PHE A 88 -3.26 -10.02 -16.74
N ASN A 89 -4.59 -10.02 -16.84
CA ASN A 89 -5.29 -9.93 -18.13
C ASN A 89 -6.09 -8.66 -18.35
N ASN A 90 -6.76 -8.22 -17.31
CA ASN A 90 -7.76 -7.16 -17.39
C ASN A 90 -7.37 -6.05 -16.44
N SER A 91 -7.51 -4.80 -16.88
CA SER A 91 -7.36 -3.65 -16.00
C SER A 91 -8.63 -2.83 -15.98
N ALA A 92 -9.20 -2.62 -14.81
CA ALA A 92 -10.30 -1.67 -14.64
C ALA A 92 -9.83 -0.24 -14.93
N TRP A 93 -8.57 0.05 -14.62
CA TRP A 93 -7.83 1.23 -15.07
C TRP A 93 -6.33 0.91 -15.07
N SER A 94 -5.56 1.56 -15.95
CA SER A 94 -4.16 1.22 -16.17
C SER A 94 -3.29 2.43 -16.47
N GLU A 95 -1.98 2.25 -16.24
CA GLU A 95 -0.91 3.17 -16.64
C GLU A 95 -1.09 4.60 -16.09
N VAL A 96 -1.70 4.73 -14.90
CA VAL A 96 -1.80 6.00 -14.20
C VAL A 96 -0.40 6.38 -13.73
N LEU A 97 0.12 7.47 -14.30
CA LEU A 97 1.45 7.97 -14.01
C LEU A 97 1.44 8.82 -12.74
N VAL A 98 2.19 8.44 -11.71
CA VAL A 98 2.40 9.22 -10.49
C VAL A 98 3.90 9.35 -10.20
N SER A 99 4.32 10.39 -9.47
CA SER A 99 5.70 10.45 -8.98
C SER A 99 5.90 9.46 -7.83
N LYS A 100 6.95 8.66 -7.95
CA LYS A 100 7.38 7.70 -6.93
C LYS A 100 7.70 8.41 -5.62
N GLN A 101 8.43 9.53 -5.67
CA GLN A 101 8.70 10.35 -4.49
C GLN A 101 7.43 10.89 -3.86
N GLN A 102 6.47 11.38 -4.65
CA GLN A 102 5.18 11.87 -4.13
C GLN A 102 4.42 10.78 -3.40
N VAL A 103 4.32 9.58 -3.98
CA VAL A 103 3.65 8.42 -3.34
C VAL A 103 4.34 8.07 -2.03
N ILE A 104 5.67 7.95 -2.02
CA ILE A 104 6.43 7.62 -0.80
C ILE A 104 6.18 8.68 0.29
N HIS A 105 6.23 9.97 -0.07
CA HIS A 105 6.02 11.06 0.86
C HIS A 105 4.59 11.08 1.41
N GLU A 106 3.59 10.87 0.56
CA GLU A 106 2.18 10.86 0.97
C GLU A 106 1.89 9.70 1.92
N VAL A 107 2.35 8.49 1.58
CA VAL A 107 2.19 7.30 2.43
C VAL A 107 2.86 7.53 3.79
N LEU A 108 4.09 8.02 3.80
CA LEU A 108 4.83 8.28 5.05
C LEU A 108 4.12 9.34 5.91
N SER A 109 3.70 10.44 5.29
CA SER A 109 2.98 11.54 5.97
C SER A 109 1.67 11.05 6.59
N LYS A 110 0.87 10.28 5.84
CA LYS A 110 -0.41 9.76 6.33
C LYS A 110 -0.23 8.67 7.40
N ALA A 111 0.79 7.81 7.28
CA ALA A 111 1.10 6.82 8.31
C ALA A 111 1.53 7.47 9.63
N ARG A 112 2.34 8.54 9.58
CA ARG A 112 2.71 9.33 10.77
C ARG A 112 1.49 9.99 11.42
N LYS A 113 0.57 10.54 10.61
CA LYS A 113 -0.70 11.09 11.11
C LYS A 113 -1.54 10.03 11.82
N LEU A 114 -1.64 8.81 11.26
CA LEU A 114 -2.33 7.70 11.91
C LEU A 114 -1.67 7.34 13.25
N LYS A 115 -0.34 7.18 13.29
CA LYS A 115 0.37 6.90 14.56
C LYS A 115 0.08 7.98 15.61
N CYS A 116 0.17 9.25 15.23
CA CYS A 116 -0.09 10.36 16.14
C CYS A 116 -1.53 10.35 16.65
N PHE A 117 -2.51 10.05 15.79
CA PHE A 117 -3.90 9.89 16.18
C PHE A 117 -4.08 8.77 17.22
N ILE A 118 -3.49 7.60 16.99
CA ILE A 118 -3.54 6.45 17.92
C ILE A 118 -2.90 6.81 19.27
N GLU A 119 -1.76 7.52 19.24
CA GLU A 119 -1.05 7.98 20.43
C GLU A 119 -1.90 8.94 21.28
N VAL A 120 -2.61 9.88 20.64
CA VAL A 120 -3.53 10.80 21.32
C VAL A 120 -4.75 10.07 21.88
N LEU A 121 -5.29 9.10 21.14
CA LEU A 121 -6.47 8.32 21.56
C LEU A 121 -6.16 7.45 22.78
N ASN A 122 -5.10 6.64 22.70
CA ASN A 122 -4.65 5.79 23.79
C ASN A 122 -3.16 5.40 23.62
N PRO A 123 -2.26 6.02 24.41
CA PRO A 123 -0.82 5.73 24.35
C PRO A 123 -0.47 4.26 24.63
N GLN A 124 -1.31 3.52 25.36
CA GLN A 124 -1.03 2.12 25.66
C GLN A 124 -1.10 1.24 24.41
N ILE A 125 -1.89 1.63 23.40
CA ILE A 125 -2.00 0.89 22.12
C ILE A 125 -0.67 0.89 21.37
N LEU A 126 0.20 1.88 21.58
CA LEU A 126 1.54 1.93 20.99
C LEU A 126 2.41 0.74 21.39
N ASN A 127 2.10 0.08 22.51
CA ASN A 127 2.83 -1.09 22.97
C ASN A 127 2.42 -2.38 22.25
N SER A 128 1.30 -2.37 21.52
CA SER A 128 0.82 -3.52 20.76
C SER A 128 1.80 -3.90 19.64
N LYS A 129 1.86 -5.20 19.34
CA LYS A 129 2.74 -5.73 18.29
C LYS A 129 2.50 -5.03 16.94
N THR A 130 1.24 -4.88 16.56
CA THR A 130 0.84 -4.30 15.27
C THR A 130 1.31 -2.84 15.12
N ILE A 131 1.18 -2.02 16.17
CA ILE A 131 1.63 -0.62 16.10
C ILE A 131 3.15 -0.50 16.14
N LYS A 132 3.84 -1.40 16.84
CA LYS A 132 5.31 -1.49 16.77
C LYS A 132 5.80 -1.85 15.38
N GLU A 133 5.13 -2.77 14.70
CA GLU A 133 5.43 -3.14 13.31
C GLU A 133 5.21 -1.95 12.36
N LEU A 134 4.07 -1.26 12.47
CA LEU A 134 3.79 -0.03 11.72
C LEU A 134 4.87 1.04 11.96
N THR A 135 5.23 1.28 13.22
CA THR A 135 6.25 2.27 13.59
C THR A 135 7.62 1.90 13.01
N SER A 136 8.01 0.63 13.08
CA SER A 136 9.26 0.16 12.47
C SER A 136 9.31 0.41 10.96
N LEU A 137 8.19 0.24 10.25
CA LEU A 137 8.11 0.53 8.82
C LEU A 137 8.20 2.03 8.52
N ILE A 138 7.55 2.87 9.34
CA ILE A 138 7.69 4.33 9.26
C ILE A 138 9.15 4.75 9.43
N ASP A 139 9.84 4.23 10.45
CA ASP A 139 11.22 4.58 10.75
C ASP A 139 12.17 4.14 9.62
N LYS A 140 12.00 2.91 9.12
CA LYS A 140 12.76 2.39 7.98
C LYS A 140 12.58 3.27 6.74
N LEU A 141 11.34 3.56 6.36
CA LEU A 141 11.06 4.36 5.18
C LEU A 141 11.60 5.79 5.32
N SER A 142 11.53 6.36 6.53
CA SER A 142 12.07 7.70 6.83
C SER A 142 13.57 7.79 6.57
N SER A 143 14.33 6.75 6.93
CA SER A 143 15.78 6.71 6.73
C SER A 143 16.23 6.73 5.27
N HIS A 144 15.33 6.41 4.34
CA HIS A 144 15.58 6.41 2.89
C HIS A 144 15.13 7.69 2.17
N VAL A 145 14.47 8.62 2.88
CA VAL A 145 13.94 9.88 2.31
C VAL A 145 14.79 11.09 2.75
N THR A 146 15.90 10.86 3.46
CA THR A 146 16.84 11.90 3.94
C THR A 146 18.03 12.01 3.00
#